data_AF-A0A7J7JDX1-F1
#
_entry.id   AF-A0A7J7JDX1-F1
#
_cell.length_a   1.000
_cell.length_b   1.000
_cell.length_c   1.000
_cell.angle_alpha   90.00
_cell.angle_beta   90.00
_cell.angle_gamma   90.00
#
_symmetry.space_group_name_H-M   'P 1'
#
loop_
_entity.id
_entity.type
_entity.pdbx_description
1 polymer ?
#
loop_
_entity_poly.entity_id
_entity_poly.type
_entity_poly.pdbx_seq_one_letter_code
_entity_poly.pdbx_strand_id
1 'polypeptide(L)'
;MWTAFNGSNNAFNSRIAETVDARNKLQDQLAKTMAEIFDMEKNIELLRKAIADKEAPLKVAMTRLEERTHRMNMELCHDPAMTGLQEEVRELQQAIAYLKDKLKRAEMALSRLHRTKNTLQHDISVKENSLNVDQKTCMGMRKTFPMNNNVGPIFSMPVVC
;
A
#
# COMPACT_ATOMS: atom_id res chain seq x y z
N MET A 1 5.39 25.74 -44.05
CA MET A 1 5.73 24.29 -43.94
C MET A 1 6.67 24.02 -42.77
N TRP A 2 7.85 24.64 -42.72
CA TRP A 2 8.82 24.45 -41.62
C TRP A 2 8.32 24.91 -40.24
N THR A 3 7.55 26.00 -40.20
CA THR A 3 6.90 26.52 -38.99
C THR A 3 5.92 25.52 -38.36
N ALA A 4 5.09 24.87 -39.17
CA ALA A 4 4.14 23.86 -38.70
C ALA A 4 4.83 22.57 -38.21
N PHE A 5 5.90 22.16 -38.89
CA PHE A 5 6.73 21.03 -38.47
C PHE A 5 7.36 21.28 -37.09
N ASN A 6 8.02 22.43 -36.92
CA ASN A 6 8.62 22.81 -35.64
C ASN A 6 7.58 22.97 -34.53
N GLY A 7 6.46 23.65 -34.83
CA GLY A 7 5.39 23.84 -33.85
C GLY A 7 4.87 22.50 -33.32
N SER A 8 4.67 21.54 -34.22
CA SER A 8 4.24 20.19 -33.84
C SER A 8 5.31 19.46 -33.02
N ASN A 9 6.58 19.48 -33.43
CA ASN A 9 7.66 18.81 -32.70
C ASN A 9 7.85 19.41 -31.30
N ASN A 10 7.73 20.73 -31.16
CA ASN A 10 7.77 21.41 -29.89
C ASN A 10 6.60 20.99 -28.98
N ALA A 11 5.39 20.87 -29.54
CA ALA A 11 4.24 20.37 -28.79
C ALA A 11 4.42 18.92 -28.32
N PHE A 12 4.96 18.04 -29.18
CA PHE A 12 5.32 16.66 -28.78
C PHE A 12 6.35 16.64 -27.65
N ASN A 13 7.43 17.43 -27.78
CA ASN A 13 8.47 17.51 -26.76
C ASN A 13 7.92 18.03 -25.41
N SER A 14 7.03 19.02 -25.42
CA SER A 14 6.35 19.50 -24.20
C SER A 14 5.54 18.40 -23.55
N ARG A 15 4.68 17.71 -24.33
CA ARG A 15 3.83 16.62 -23.83
C ARG A 15 4.65 15.45 -23.28
N ILE A 16 5.76 15.10 -23.94
CA ILE A 16 6.70 14.09 -23.47
C ILE A 16 7.29 14.51 -22.12
N ALA A 17 7.77 15.75 -21.99
CA ALA A 17 8.33 16.27 -20.75
C ALA A 17 7.30 16.24 -19.60
N GLU A 18 6.07 16.70 -19.86
CA GLU A 18 4.96 16.65 -18.90
C GLU A 18 4.61 15.22 -18.48
N THR A 19 4.62 14.28 -19.42
CA THR A 19 4.31 12.86 -19.15
C THR A 19 5.43 12.19 -18.36
N VAL A 20 6.70 12.53 -18.64
CA VAL A 20 7.88 12.09 -17.87
C VAL A 20 7.79 12.59 -16.42
N ASP A 21 7.48 13.87 -16.23
CA ASP A 21 7.33 14.47 -14.90
C ASP A 21 6.18 13.81 -14.11
N ALA A 22 5.02 13.62 -14.74
CA ALA A 22 3.90 12.91 -14.12
C ALA A 22 4.27 11.46 -13.73
N ARG A 23 4.95 10.72 -14.61
CA ARG A 23 5.43 9.36 -14.33
C ARG A 23 6.41 9.34 -13.15
N ASN A 24 7.36 10.28 -13.08
CA ASN A 24 8.30 10.38 -11.96
C ASN A 24 7.58 10.62 -10.63
N LYS A 25 6.61 11.56 -10.60
CA LYS A 25 5.82 11.82 -9.39
C LYS A 25 5.05 10.59 -8.92
N LEU A 26 4.49 9.81 -9.84
CA LEU A 26 3.83 8.54 -9.51
C LEU A 26 4.82 7.50 -8.95
N GLN A 27 6.04 7.42 -9.48
CA GLN A 27 7.09 6.54 -8.95
C GLN A 27 7.52 6.97 -7.54
N ASP A 28 7.67 8.27 -7.27
CA ASP A 28 7.97 8.78 -5.94
C ASP A 28 6.86 8.47 -4.94
N GLN A 29 5.59 8.62 -5.36
CA GLN A 29 4.44 8.23 -4.55
C GLN A 29 4.41 6.72 -4.28
N LEU A 30 4.70 5.90 -5.28
CA LEU A 30 4.78 4.46 -5.14
C LEU A 30 5.84 4.06 -4.11
N ALA A 31 7.03 4.67 -4.16
CA ALA A 31 8.10 4.41 -3.20
C ALA A 31 7.67 4.75 -1.75
N LYS A 32 6.99 5.89 -1.56
CA LYS A 32 6.43 6.28 -0.26
C LYS A 32 5.37 5.29 0.23
N THR A 33 4.42 4.91 -0.63
CA THR A 33 3.40 3.91 -0.30
C THR A 33 4.02 2.56 0.06
N MET A 34 5.09 2.15 -0.62
CA MET A 34 5.81 0.91 -0.28
C MET A 34 6.50 0.98 1.09
N ALA A 35 7.07 2.14 1.46
CA ALA A 35 7.62 2.35 2.81
C ALA A 35 6.50 2.30 3.87
N GLU A 36 5.37 2.96 3.62
CA GLU A 36 4.21 2.92 4.52
C GLU A 36 3.65 1.50 4.70
N ILE A 37 3.64 0.68 3.65
CA ILE A 37 3.27 -0.74 3.72
C ILE A 37 4.18 -1.49 4.69
N PHE A 38 5.50 -1.34 4.53
CA PHE A 38 6.49 -1.99 5.38
C PHE A 38 6.33 -1.60 6.85
N ASP A 39 6.15 -0.30 7.13
CA ASP A 39 5.94 0.19 8.49
C ASP A 39 4.62 -0.33 9.09
N MET A 40 3.56 -0.42 8.28
CA MET A 40 2.27 -0.96 8.71
C MET A 40 2.33 -2.45 9.02
N GLU A 41 3.05 -3.24 8.21
CA GLU A 41 3.28 -4.67 8.46
C GLU A 41 4.03 -4.88 9.77
N LYS A 42 5.07 -4.08 10.03
CA LYS A 42 5.80 -4.10 11.30
C LYS A 42 4.90 -3.73 12.48
N ASN A 43 4.06 -2.71 12.32
CA ASN A 43 3.11 -2.29 13.36
C ASN A 43 2.08 -3.39 13.67
N ILE A 44 1.57 -4.08 12.65
CA ILE A 44 0.68 -5.23 12.81
C ILE A 44 1.36 -6.33 13.63
N GLU A 45 2.62 -6.65 13.35
CA GLU A 45 3.36 -7.66 14.11
C GLU A 45 3.55 -7.26 15.58
N LEU A 46 3.89 -5.99 15.83
CA LEU A 46 3.99 -5.47 17.19
C LEU A 46 2.64 -5.54 17.95
N LEU A 47 1.53 -5.24 17.26
CA LEU A 47 0.19 -5.35 17.85
C LEU A 47 -0.17 -6.81 18.18
N ARG A 48 0.14 -7.76 17.30
CA ARG A 48 -0.06 -9.19 17.54
C ARG A 48 0.73 -9.67 18.75
N LYS A 49 2.01 -9.29 18.82
CA LYS A 49 2.85 -9.59 19.99
C LYS A 49 2.28 -8.98 21.27
N ALA A 50 1.89 -7.70 21.26
CA ALA A 50 1.32 -7.04 22.44
C ALA A 50 0.01 -7.68 22.92
N ILE A 51 -0.80 -8.22 22.02
CA ILE A 51 -1.99 -9.00 22.37
C ILE A 51 -1.58 -10.31 23.06
N ALA A 52 -0.67 -11.08 22.46
CA ALA A 52 -0.20 -12.34 23.02
C ALA A 52 0.44 -12.16 24.42
N ASP A 53 1.27 -11.13 24.58
CA ASP A 53 1.92 -10.78 25.84
C ASP A 53 0.92 -10.45 26.96
N LYS A 54 -0.31 -10.01 26.62
CA LYS A 54 -1.39 -9.74 27.59
C LYS A 54 -2.35 -10.91 27.78
N GLU A 55 -2.52 -11.77 26.78
CA GLU A 55 -3.36 -12.96 26.89
C GLU A 55 -2.78 -13.97 27.91
N ALA A 56 -1.45 -14.07 28.01
CA ALA A 56 -0.79 -14.92 29.00
C ALA A 56 -1.12 -14.55 30.46
N PRO A 57 -0.88 -13.31 30.95
CA PRO A 57 -1.26 -12.92 32.30
C PRO A 57 -2.77 -12.93 32.52
N LEU A 58 -3.59 -12.62 31.51
CA LEU A 58 -5.06 -12.74 31.64
C LEU A 58 -5.48 -14.17 31.99
N LYS A 59 -4.90 -15.17 31.31
CA LYS A 59 -5.19 -16.58 31.60
C LYS A 59 -4.84 -16.94 33.03
N VAL A 60 -3.68 -16.51 33.52
CA VAL A 60 -3.24 -16.74 34.91
C VAL A 60 -4.19 -16.07 35.90
N ALA A 61 -4.57 -14.82 35.66
CA ALA A 61 -5.49 -14.08 36.51
C ALA A 61 -6.89 -14.74 36.56
N MET A 62 -7.40 -15.21 35.42
CA MET A 62 -8.67 -15.94 35.34
C MET A 62 -8.63 -17.27 36.11
N THR A 63 -7.57 -18.07 35.94
CA THR A 63 -7.41 -19.33 36.70
C THR A 63 -7.34 -19.07 38.21
N ARG A 64 -6.58 -18.05 38.64
CA ARG A 64 -6.54 -17.65 40.06
C ARG A 64 -7.91 -17.22 40.58
N LEU A 65 -8.68 -16.50 39.76
CA LEU A 65 -10.00 -16.03 40.13
C LEU A 65 -10.97 -17.22 40.29
N GLU A 66 -10.91 -18.18 39.37
CA GLU A 66 -11.67 -19.43 39.42
C GLU A 66 -11.32 -20.26 40.66
N GLU A 67 -10.04 -20.43 40.98
CA GLU A 67 -9.62 -21.15 42.20
C GLU A 67 -10.18 -20.48 43.47
N ARG A 68 -10.24 -19.14 43.50
CA ARG A 68 -10.81 -18.40 44.63
C ARG A 68 -12.32 -18.54 44.74
N THR A 69 -13.05 -18.62 43.63
CA THR A 69 -14.51 -18.81 43.65
C THR A 69 -14.92 -20.22 44.06
N HIS A 70 -14.02 -21.20 43.97
CA HIS A 70 -14.26 -22.59 44.40
C HIS A 70 -13.94 -22.87 45.88
N ARG A 71 -13.49 -21.87 46.65
CA ARG A 71 -13.22 -22.05 48.09
C ARG A 71 -14.52 -22.29 48.85
N MET A 72 -14.57 -23.34 49.66
CA MET A 72 -15.78 -23.70 50.42
C MET A 72 -15.84 -22.99 51.79
N ASN A 73 -17.07 -22.74 52.25
CA ASN A 73 -17.40 -22.35 53.62
C ASN A 73 -16.71 -21.06 54.10
N MET A 74 -15.81 -21.18 55.09
CA MET A 74 -15.27 -20.06 55.87
C MET A 74 -14.14 -19.28 55.15
N GLU A 75 -13.61 -19.82 54.05
CA GLU A 75 -12.51 -19.22 53.28
C GLU A 75 -12.96 -18.34 52.10
N LEU A 76 -14.27 -18.29 51.82
CA LEU A 76 -14.83 -17.37 50.83
C LEU A 76 -14.88 -15.95 51.43
N CYS A 77 -13.72 -15.32 51.54
CA CYS A 77 -13.60 -13.93 51.96
C CYS A 77 -13.55 -13.04 50.72
N HIS A 78 -14.47 -12.07 50.64
CA HIS A 78 -14.43 -10.98 49.66
C HIS A 78 -13.35 -9.95 50.05
N ASP A 79 -12.12 -10.44 50.19
CA ASP A 79 -10.97 -9.69 50.66
C ASP A 79 -10.44 -8.72 49.57
N PRO A 80 -9.54 -7.79 49.94
CA PRO A 80 -8.95 -6.87 48.96
C PRO A 80 -8.24 -7.56 47.79
N ALA A 81 -7.71 -8.77 48.00
CA ALA A 81 -7.06 -9.54 46.93
C ALA A 81 -8.08 -10.05 45.88
N MET A 82 -9.28 -10.45 46.30
CA MET A 82 -10.37 -10.83 45.41
C MET A 82 -10.79 -9.65 44.53
N THR A 83 -11.00 -8.47 45.12
CA THR A 83 -11.37 -7.26 44.39
C THR A 83 -10.27 -6.84 43.41
N GLY A 84 -9.00 -6.81 43.86
CA GLY A 84 -7.87 -6.48 42.99
C GLY A 84 -7.72 -7.44 41.80
N LEU A 85 -7.96 -8.73 42.00
CA LEU A 85 -7.91 -9.72 40.92
C LEU A 85 -9.04 -9.56 39.90
N GLN A 86 -10.26 -9.22 40.36
CA GLN A 86 -11.38 -8.90 39.47
C GLN A 86 -11.08 -7.65 38.63
N GLU A 87 -10.49 -6.62 39.24
CA GLU A 87 -10.05 -5.41 38.54
C GLU A 87 -8.96 -5.72 37.50
N GLU A 88 -7.94 -6.50 37.87
CA GLU A 88 -6.87 -6.92 36.95
C GLU A 88 -7.43 -7.66 35.72
N VAL A 89 -8.33 -8.64 35.93
CA VAL A 89 -8.99 -9.37 34.82
C VAL A 89 -9.75 -8.41 33.93
N ARG A 90 -10.53 -7.49 34.50
CA ARG A 90 -11.30 -6.49 33.75
C ARG A 90 -10.39 -5.59 32.92
N GLU A 91 -9.30 -5.09 33.49
CA GLU A 91 -8.35 -4.21 32.82
C GLU A 91 -7.61 -4.91 31.67
N LEU A 92 -7.15 -6.15 31.90
CA LEU A 92 -6.49 -6.96 30.87
C LEU A 92 -7.44 -7.26 29.71
N GLN A 93 -8.70 -7.62 29.99
CA GLN A 93 -9.71 -7.82 28.95
C GLN A 93 -9.97 -6.55 28.13
N GLN A 94 -10.11 -5.41 28.78
CA GLN A 94 -10.30 -4.11 28.10
C GLN A 94 -9.08 -3.75 27.24
N ALA A 95 -7.86 -3.94 27.75
CA ALA A 95 -6.64 -3.67 27.02
C ALA A 95 -6.50 -4.57 25.78
N ILE A 96 -6.80 -5.87 25.91
CA ILE A 96 -6.78 -6.81 24.78
C ILE A 96 -7.84 -6.43 23.73
N ALA A 97 -9.05 -6.10 24.15
CA ALA A 97 -10.12 -5.67 23.23
C ALA A 97 -9.72 -4.41 22.45
N TYR A 98 -9.12 -3.42 23.13
CA TYR A 98 -8.58 -2.22 22.50
C TYR A 98 -7.49 -2.53 21.47
N LEU A 99 -6.52 -3.38 21.83
CA LEU A 99 -5.45 -3.78 20.91
C LEU A 99 -5.98 -4.55 19.70
N LYS A 100 -7.00 -5.40 19.87
CA LYS A 100 -7.67 -6.13 18.77
C LYS A 100 -8.39 -5.17 17.82
N ASP A 101 -9.06 -4.14 18.31
CA ASP A 101 -9.64 -3.09 17.46
C ASP A 101 -8.56 -2.32 16.67
N LYS A 102 -7.46 -1.97 17.33
CA LYS A 102 -6.31 -1.33 16.66
C LYS A 102 -5.69 -2.22 15.58
N LEU A 103 -5.50 -3.50 15.86
CA LEU A 103 -5.01 -4.49 14.89
C LEU A 103 -5.92 -4.56 13.66
N LYS A 104 -7.23 -4.68 13.87
CA LYS A 104 -8.22 -4.70 12.77
C LYS A 104 -8.13 -3.43 11.91
N ARG A 105 -7.99 -2.25 12.53
CA ARG A 105 -7.83 -0.98 11.80
C ARG A 105 -6.54 -0.93 11.01
N ALA A 106 -5.43 -1.42 11.57
CA ALA A 106 -4.14 -1.50 10.89
C ALA A 106 -4.21 -2.44 9.67
N GLU A 107 -4.83 -3.61 9.81
CA GLU A 107 -5.03 -4.57 8.70
C GLU A 107 -5.90 -3.99 7.58
N MET A 108 -6.97 -3.26 7.93
CA MET A 108 -7.78 -2.53 6.94
C MET A 108 -6.98 -1.42 6.24
N ALA A 109 -6.15 -0.69 6.97
CA ALA A 109 -5.28 0.34 6.40
C ALA A 109 -4.25 -0.27 5.44
N LEU A 110 -3.62 -1.39 5.82
CA LEU A 110 -2.69 -2.14 4.96
C LEU A 110 -3.38 -2.60 3.66
N SER A 111 -4.59 -3.15 3.75
CA SER A 111 -5.37 -3.54 2.57
C SER A 111 -5.60 -2.35 1.62
N ARG A 112 -5.91 -1.17 2.17
CA ARG A 112 -6.06 0.06 1.37
C ARG A 112 -4.75 0.49 0.72
N LEU A 113 -3.63 0.44 1.45
CA LEU A 113 -2.30 0.76 0.90
C LEU A 113 -1.94 -0.17 -0.27
N HIS A 114 -2.22 -1.47 -0.16
CA HIS A 114 -2.03 -2.42 -1.26
C HIS A 114 -2.87 -2.08 -2.50
N ARG A 115 -4.12 -1.65 -2.33
CA ARG A 115 -4.94 -1.19 -3.45
C ARG A 115 -4.33 0.06 -4.09
N THR A 116 -3.93 1.05 -3.30
CA THR A 116 -3.26 2.26 -3.78
C THR A 116 -1.98 1.94 -4.54
N LYS A 117 -1.13 1.04 -4.02
CA LYS A 117 0.07 0.55 -4.71
C LYS A 117 -0.25 0.00 -6.09
N ASN A 118 -1.26 -0.87 -6.19
CA ASN A 118 -1.65 -1.48 -7.46
C ASN A 118 -2.15 -0.44 -8.46
N THR A 119 -2.94 0.54 -8.01
CA THR A 119 -3.38 1.67 -8.85
C THR A 119 -2.20 2.49 -9.35
N LEU A 120 -1.26 2.86 -8.47
CA LEU A 120 -0.05 3.61 -8.86
C LEU A 120 0.80 2.85 -9.88
N GLN A 121 0.99 1.54 -9.69
CA GLN A 121 1.71 0.69 -10.65
C GLN A 121 1.01 0.64 -12.02
N HIS A 122 -0.32 0.56 -12.03
CA HIS A 122 -1.09 0.61 -13.27
C HIS A 122 -0.92 1.96 -13.98
N ASP A 123 -1.06 3.07 -13.26
CA ASP A 123 -0.92 4.41 -13.81
C ASP A 123 0.48 4.66 -14.38
N ILE A 124 1.53 4.19 -13.69
CA ILE A 124 2.91 4.23 -14.19
C ILE A 124 3.02 3.49 -15.52
N SER A 125 2.49 2.25 -15.60
CA SER A 125 2.51 1.45 -16.84
C SER A 125 1.80 2.17 -18.00
N VAL A 126 0.67 2.82 -17.74
CA VAL A 126 -0.06 3.63 -18.74
C VAL A 126 0.80 4.81 -19.22
N LYS A 127 1.50 5.50 -18.30
CA LYS A 127 2.40 6.61 -18.68
C LYS A 127 3.62 6.13 -19.45
N GLU A 128 4.21 5.00 -19.07
CA GLU A 128 5.32 4.38 -19.80
C GLU A 128 4.93 3.98 -21.22
N ASN A 129 3.73 3.40 -21.39
CA ASN A 129 3.20 3.10 -22.73
C ASN A 129 3.00 4.38 -23.56
N SER A 130 2.41 5.41 -22.95
CA SER A 130 2.21 6.72 -23.62
C SER A 130 3.54 7.32 -24.08
N LEU A 131 4.56 7.31 -23.21
CA LEU A 131 5.91 7.77 -23.54
C LEU A 131 6.54 6.94 -24.66
N ASN A 132 6.37 5.62 -24.66
CA ASN A 132 6.88 4.74 -25.69
C ASN A 132 6.28 5.08 -27.07
N VAL A 133 4.97 5.32 -27.13
CA VAL A 133 4.28 5.74 -28.36
C VAL A 133 4.78 7.11 -28.82
N ASP A 134 4.79 8.11 -27.94
CA ASP A 134 5.17 9.48 -28.32
C ASP A 134 6.64 9.57 -28.74
N GLN A 135 7.56 8.93 -28.00
CA GLN A 135 9.00 9.00 -28.26
C GLN A 135 9.45 8.09 -29.40
N LYS A 136 9.05 6.81 -29.39
CA LYS A 136 9.57 5.84 -30.37
C LYS A 136 8.78 5.85 -31.66
N THR A 137 7.46 5.90 -31.58
CA THR A 137 6.60 5.84 -32.77
C THR A 137 6.46 7.21 -33.39
N CYS A 138 5.83 8.17 -32.70
CA CYS A 138 5.52 9.48 -33.28
C CYS A 138 6.78 10.29 -33.60
N MET A 139 7.63 10.54 -32.60
CA MET A 139 8.85 11.31 -32.82
C MET A 139 9.88 10.56 -33.67
N GLY A 140 9.90 9.23 -33.62
CA GLY A 140 10.70 8.39 -34.52
C GLY A 140 10.34 8.59 -36.00
N MET A 141 9.05 8.50 -36.35
CA MET A 141 8.57 8.76 -37.72
C MET A 141 8.84 10.19 -38.18
N ARG A 142 8.78 11.18 -37.28
CA ARG A 142 9.00 12.59 -37.64
C ARG A 142 10.46 12.92 -37.95
N LYS A 143 11.42 12.11 -37.49
CA LYS A 143 12.85 12.28 -37.85
C LYS A 143 13.12 12.05 -39.33
N THR A 144 12.28 11.30 -40.03
CA THR A 144 12.44 11.03 -41.48
C THR A 144 11.73 12.06 -42.36
N PHE A 145 11.20 13.14 -41.78
CA PHE A 145 10.53 14.21 -42.51
C PHE A 145 11.49 15.35 -42.92
N PRO A 146 11.36 15.96 -44.12
CA PRO A 146 10.41 15.62 -45.18
C PRO A 146 10.73 14.26 -45.81
N MET A 147 9.71 13.43 -46.01
CA MET A 147 9.90 12.09 -46.60
C MET A 147 10.59 12.26 -47.96
N ASN A 148 11.73 11.58 -48.12
CA ASN A 148 12.37 11.49 -49.41
C ASN A 148 11.48 10.63 -50.32
N ASN A 149 10.93 11.23 -51.39
CA ASN A 149 10.05 10.57 -52.36
C ASN A 149 10.68 9.35 -53.07
N ASN A 150 12.00 9.15 -52.95
CA ASN A 150 12.72 8.01 -53.52
C ASN A 150 12.77 6.79 -52.58
N VAL A 151 12.22 6.88 -51.37
CA VAL A 151 12.12 5.75 -50.44
C VAL A 151 10.64 5.41 -50.36
N GLY A 152 10.27 4.22 -50.84
CA GLY A 152 8.89 3.73 -50.83
C GLY A 152 8.26 3.77 -49.43
N PRO A 153 6.93 3.63 -49.33
CA PRO A 153 6.22 3.81 -48.06
C PRO A 153 6.82 2.90 -46.98
N ILE A 154 7.19 3.50 -45.84
CA ILE A 154 7.75 2.83 -44.66
C ILE A 154 6.79 1.71 -44.15
N PHE A 155 5.53 1.75 -44.57
CA PHE A 155 4.52 0.72 -44.37
C PHE A 155 4.38 -0.22 -45.57
N SER A 156 5.42 -0.96 -45.94
CA SER A 156 5.20 -2.28 -46.54
C SER A 156 4.96 -3.25 -45.37
N MET A 157 3.70 -3.43 -44.97
CA MET A 157 3.35 -4.56 -44.10
C MET A 157 3.80 -5.85 -44.79
N PRO A 158 4.41 -6.81 -44.07
CA PRO A 158 4.69 -8.12 -44.65
C PRO A 158 3.35 -8.73 -45.03
N VAL A 159 3.14 -8.95 -46.33
CA VAL A 159 2.04 -9.77 -46.82
C VAL A 159 2.38 -11.19 -46.38
N VAL A 160 1.71 -11.67 -45.33
CA VAL A 160 1.83 -13.06 -44.88
C VAL A 160 1.09 -13.91 -45.92
N CYS A 161 1.80 -14.81 -46.59
CA CYS A 161 1.21 -15.85 -47.45
C CYS A 161 0.43 -16.89 -46.65
#